data_AF-A0A949FB04-F1
#
_entry.id   AF-A0A949FB04-F1
#
_cell.length_a   1.000
_cell.length_b   1.000
_cell.length_c   1.000
_cell.angle_alpha   90.00
_cell.angle_beta   90.00
_cell.angle_gamma   90.00
#
_symmetry.space_group_name_H-M   'P 1'
#
loop_
_entity.id
_entity.type
_entity.pdbx_description
1 polymer ?
#
loop_
_entity_poly.entity_id
_entity_poly.type
_entity_poly.pdbx_seq_one_letter_code
_entity_poly.pdbx_strand_id
1 'polypeptide(L)' 'ICEFCVRLMIAVIAIVFGSLIAWKPKKAIDIQIVLYRPFNWKIEPISMEKEIRNTRIMGLAVLVLGILSLGYILLK' A
#
# COMPACT_ATOMS: atom_id res chain seq x y z
N ILE A 1 -22.29 9.84 -4.11
CA ILE A 1 -21.65 9.11 -2.99
C ILE A 1 -21.48 10.11 -1.84
N CYS A 2 -21.91 9.77 -0.62
CA CYS A 2 -21.74 10.65 0.54
C CYS A 2 -20.27 10.76 0.95
N GLU A 3 -19.84 11.93 1.42
CA GLU A 3 -18.45 12.18 1.85
C GLU A 3 -17.95 11.17 2.88
N PHE A 4 -18.80 10.82 3.86
CA PHE A 4 -18.50 9.79 4.85
C PHE A 4 -18.18 8.44 4.18
N CYS A 5 -18.99 8.03 3.20
CA CYS A 5 -18.77 6.78 2.47
C CYS A 5 -17.44 6.80 1.70
N VAL A 6 -17.07 7.93 1.09
CA VAL A 6 -15.77 8.07 0.39
C VAL A 6 -14.62 7.90 1.37
N ARG A 7 -14.65 8.61 2.51
CA ARG A 7 -13.61 8.52 3.55
C ARG A 7 -13.46 7.10 4.10
N LEU A 8 -14.60 6.44 4.37
CA LEU A 8 -14.62 5.06 4.84
C LEU A 8 -14.02 4.11 3.80
N MET A 9 -14.40 4.24 2.52
CA MET A 9 -13.83 3.42 1.44
C MET A 9 -12.31 3.59 1.33
N ILE A 10 -11.82 4.83 1.36
CA ILE A 10 -10.37 5.11 1.30
C ILE A 10 -9.64 4.46 2.48
N ALA A 11 -10.19 4.57 3.70
CA ALA A 11 -9.57 3.97 4.89
C ALA A 11 -9.51 2.43 4.78
N VAL A 12 -10.58 1.80 4.34
CA VAL A 12 -10.62 0.34 4.13
C VAL A 12 -9.64 -0.09 3.04
N ILE A 13 -9.59 0.62 1.90
CA ILE A 13 -8.63 0.36 0.84
C ILE A 13 -7.19 0.48 1.37
N ALA A 14 -6.88 1.53 2.13
CA ALA A 14 -5.56 1.72 2.73
C ALA A 14 -5.18 0.55 3.65
N ILE A 15 -6.09 0.08 4.51
CA ILE A 15 -5.85 -1.07 5.40
C ILE A 15 -5.58 -2.34 4.58
N VAL A 16 -6.41 -2.62 3.57
CA VAL A 16 -6.26 -3.81 2.72
C VAL A 16 -4.94 -3.76 1.94
N PHE A 17 -4.65 -2.67 1.25
CA PHE A 17 -3.40 -2.57 0.48
C PHE A 17 -2.17 -2.50 1.38
N GLY A 18 -2.21 -1.75 2.48
CA GLY A 18 -1.13 -1.68 3.46
C GLY A 18 -0.77 -3.06 4.01
N SER A 19 -1.77 -3.86 4.39
CA SER A 19 -1.56 -5.23 4.87
C SER A 19 -1.01 -6.16 3.78
N LEU A 20 -1.56 -6.13 2.56
CA LEU A 20 -1.07 -6.92 1.43
C LEU A 20 0.39 -6.60 1.09
N ILE A 21 0.75 -5.32 1.04
CA ILE A 21 2.10 -4.83 0.74
C ILE A 21 3.08 -5.24 1.85
N ALA A 22 2.68 -5.10 3.13
CA ALA A 22 3.51 -5.49 4.27
C ALA A 22 3.78 -7.01 4.30
N TRP A 23 2.76 -7.82 3.96
CA TRP A 23 2.84 -9.28 4.04
C TRP A 23 3.58 -9.90 2.84
N LYS A 24 3.36 -9.37 1.64
CA LYS A 24 3.96 -9.90 0.39
C LYS A 24 4.72 -8.82 -0.39
N PRO A 25 5.75 -8.17 0.20
CA PRO A 25 6.46 -7.05 -0.42
C PRO A 25 7.11 -7.43 -1.74
N LYS A 26 7.70 -8.64 -1.84
CA LYS A 26 8.28 -9.14 -3.09
C LYS A 26 7.25 -9.19 -4.23
N LYS A 27 6.04 -9.72 -3.98
CA LYS A 27 4.99 -9.77 -5.00
C LYS A 27 4.50 -8.37 -5.38
N ALA A 28 4.44 -7.44 -4.43
CA ALA A 28 4.07 -6.06 -4.71
C ALA A 28 5.10 -5.38 -5.64
N ILE A 29 6.39 -5.58 -5.38
CA ILE A 29 7.48 -5.12 -6.24
C ILE A 29 7.38 -5.77 -7.64
N ASP A 30 7.16 -7.09 -7.71
CA ASP A 30 7.03 -7.80 -8.99
C ASP A 30 5.84 -7.28 -9.82
N ILE A 31 4.69 -7.03 -9.17
CA ILE A 31 3.52 -6.41 -9.80
C ILE A 31 3.86 -5.01 -10.31
N GLN A 32 4.56 -4.20 -9.51
CA GLN A 32 5.00 -2.87 -9.92
C GLN A 32 5.88 -2.95 -11.17
N ILE A 33 6.87 -3.85 -11.20
CA ILE A 33 7.73 -4.04 -12.38
C ILE A 33 6.90 -4.40 -13.62
N VAL A 34 5.92 -5.31 -13.49
CA VAL A 34 5.06 -5.73 -14.61
C VAL A 34 4.13 -4.61 -15.07
N LEU A 35 3.52 -3.86 -14.15
CA LEU A 35 2.59 -2.77 -14.47
C LEU A 35 3.27 -1.60 -15.17
N TYR A 36 4.54 -1.34 -14.85
CA TYR A 36 5.30 -0.23 -15.42
C TYR A 36 5.98 -0.57 -16.76
N ARG A 37 6.12 -1.87 -17.07
CA ARG A 37 6.74 -2.35 -18.32
C ARG A 37 6.06 -1.84 -19.60
N PRO A 38 4.71 -1.78 -19.74
CA PRO A 38 4.03 -1.24 -20.93
C PRO A 38 4.37 0.22 -21.23
N PHE A 39 4.75 1.00 -20.21
CA PHE A 39 5.18 2.39 -20.35
C PHE A 39 6.68 2.52 -20.69
N ASN A 40 7.34 1.41 -21.05
CA ASN A 40 8.78 1.30 -21.28
C ASN A 40 9.64 1.75 -20.08
N TRP A 41 9.07 1.74 -18.87
CA TRP A 41 9.78 2.12 -17.65
C TRP A 41 10.43 0.87 -17.06
N LYS A 42 11.75 0.76 -17.23
CA LYS A 42 12.54 -0.34 -16.67
C LYS A 42 12.82 -0.09 -15.19
N ILE A 43 11.93 -0.60 -14.34
CA ILE A 43 12.16 -0.63 -12.89
C ILE A 43 12.97 -1.89 -12.58
N GLU A 44 14.18 -1.69 -12.06
CA GLU A 44 15.07 -2.77 -11.61
C GLU A 44 15.56 -2.47 -10.18
N PRO A 45 15.38 -3.40 -9.23
CA PRO A 45 15.83 -3.18 -7.87
C PRO A 45 17.36 -3.22 -7.79
N ILE A 46 17.96 -2.16 -7.24
CA ILE A 46 19.42 -2.10 -7.00
C ILE A 46 19.83 -3.18 -5.98
N SER A 47 18.98 -3.40 -4.98
CA SER A 47 19.15 -4.47 -3.98
C SER A 47 17.78 -4.98 -3.56
N MET A 48 17.46 -6.22 -3.94
CA MET A 48 16.15 -6.80 -3.67
C MET A 48 15.84 -6.88 -2.17
N GLU A 49 16.84 -7.13 -1.33
CA GLU A 49 16.68 -7.18 0.13
C GLU A 49 16.29 -5.81 0.72
N LYS A 50 16.95 -4.74 0.25
CA LYS A 50 16.64 -3.37 0.70
C LYS A 50 15.23 -2.97 0.26
N GLU A 51 14.86 -3.27 -0.99
CA GLU A 51 13.52 -2.99 -1.50
C GLU A 51 12.45 -3.76 -0.72
N ILE A 52 12.64 -5.05 -0.46
CA ILE A 52 11.71 -5.86 0.36
C ILE A 52 11.50 -5.24 1.74
N ARG A 53 12.58 -4.80 2.41
CA ARG A 53 12.50 -4.16 3.73
C ARG A 53 11.75 -2.84 3.65
N ASN A 54 12.07 -1.99 2.67
CA ASN A 54 11.47 -0.68 2.51
C ASN A 54 9.98 -0.78 2.14
N THR A 55 9.63 -1.65 1.19
CA THR A 55 8.24 -1.92 0.81
C THR A 55 7.44 -2.47 1.99
N ARG A 56 8.03 -3.34 2.82
CA ARG A 56 7.37 -3.81 4.05
C ARG A 56 7.10 -2.66 5.03
N ILE A 57 8.09 -1.81 5.29
CA ILE A 57 7.93 -0.64 6.18
C ILE A 57 6.85 0.30 5.63
N MET A 58 6.85 0.56 4.32
CA MET A 58 5.83 1.35 3.65
C MET A 58 4.43 0.75 3.82
N GLY A 59 4.26 -0.56 3.59
CA GLY A 59 2.98 -1.25 3.79
C GLY A 59 2.49 -1.17 5.24
N LEU A 60 3.38 -1.35 6.22
CA LEU A 60 3.07 -1.20 7.64
C LEU A 60 2.65 0.23 7.98
N ALA A 61 3.34 1.24 7.45
CA ALA A 61 2.98 2.64 7.66
C ALA A 61 1.58 2.95 7.11
N VAL A 62 1.27 2.49 5.88
CA VAL A 62 -0.05 2.64 5.26
C VAL A 62 -1.13 1.94 6.09
N LEU A 63 -0.86 0.73 6.58
CA LEU A 63 -1.77 -0.02 7.44
C LEU A 63 -2.08 0.73 8.74
N VAL A 64 -1.04 1.22 9.44
CA VAL A 64 -1.20 1.98 10.70
C VAL A 64 -2.00 3.25 10.46
N LEU A 65 -1.65 4.04 9.43
CA LEU A 65 -2.38 5.26 9.07
C LEU A 65 -3.84 4.96 8.68
N GLY A 66 -4.09 3.84 7.99
CA GLY A 66 -5.42 3.38 7.65
C GLY A 66 -6.26 3.04 8.88
N ILE A 67 -5.70 2.30 9.85
CA ILE A 67 -6.38 1.97 11.12
C ILE A 67 -6.68 3.24 11.93
N LEU A 68 -5.71 4.15 12.05
CA LEU A 68 -5.90 5.43 12.75
C LEU A 68 -6.99 6.28 12.08
N SER A 69 -6.97 6.34 10.74
CA SER A 69 -7.99 7.06 9.96
C SER A 69 -9.38 6.46 10.15
N LEU A 70 -9.49 5.12 10.14
CA LEU A 70 -10.75 4.42 10.39
C LEU A 70 -11.27 4.71 11.80
N GLY A 71 -10.40 4.62 12.81
CA GLY A 71 -10.75 4.98 14.20
C GLY A 71 -11.24 6.42 14.31
N TYR A 72 -10.55 7.36 13.67
CA TYR A 72 -10.97 8.77 13.65
C TYR A 72 -12.33 8.98 12.96
N ILE A 73 -12.61 8.27 11.87
CA ILE A 73 -13.91 8.36 11.15
C ILE A 73 -15.06 7.78 11.98
N LEU A 74 -14.82 6.75 12.78
CA LEU A 74 -15.86 6.07 13.57
C LEU A 74 -16.12 6.75 14.93
N LEU A 75 -15.10 7.40 15.50
CA LEU A 75 -15.19 8.06 16.82
C LEU A 75 -15.63 9.53 16.73
N LYS A 76 -15.70 10.08 15.53
CA LYS A 76 -16.14 11.45 15.26
C LYS A 76 -17.49 11.45 14.56
#